data_AF-A0A0E3QZ35-F1
#
_entry.id   AF-A0A0E3QZ35-F1
#
_cell.length_a   1.000
_cell.length_b   1.000
_cell.length_c   1.000
_cell.angle_alpha   90.00
_cell.angle_beta   90.00
_cell.angle_gamma   90.00
#
_symmetry.space_group_name_H-M   'P 1'
#
loop_
_entity.id
_entity.type
_entity.pdbx_description
1 polymer ?
#
loop_
_entity_poly.entity_id
_entity_poly.type
_entity_poly.pdbx_seq_one_letter_code
_entity_poly.pdbx_strand_id
1 'polypeptide(L)'
;MKTGKLLFIGILIGLVLFGFFEFLGLDPTYVGIISAVIVGTLIGKNIGKGSGKYAFFTIFTYNLIDWILVFLFTSDGKLALQYGGIALSALIGFVLIMIFFYSIIGFFGAFVASSLKRNKQDEGL
;
A
#
# COMPACT_ATOMS: atom_id res chain seq x y z
N MET A 1 -12.03 5.77 -16.67
CA MET A 1 -12.37 4.59 -15.83
C MET A 1 -13.00 5.12 -14.53
N LYS A 2 -14.21 4.69 -14.12
CA LYS A 2 -14.83 5.18 -12.88
C LYS A 2 -13.86 4.95 -11.72
N THR A 3 -13.49 6.00 -10.98
CA THR A 3 -12.41 6.03 -9.97
C THR A 3 -12.35 4.77 -9.10
N GLY A 4 -13.50 4.25 -8.67
CA GLY A 4 -13.59 3.00 -7.89
C GLY A 4 -12.93 1.78 -8.54
N LYS A 5 -13.06 1.59 -9.86
CA LYS A 5 -12.41 0.47 -10.57
C LYS A 5 -10.88 0.57 -10.50
N LEU A 6 -10.34 1.79 -10.53
CA LEU A 6 -8.90 2.00 -10.44
C LEU A 6 -8.38 1.74 -9.02
N LEU A 7 -9.14 2.12 -7.98
CA LEU A 7 -8.78 1.81 -6.59
C LEU A 7 -8.75 0.31 -6.37
N PHE A 8 -9.77 -0.41 -6.86
CA PHE A 8 -9.81 -1.86 -6.76
C PHE A 8 -8.62 -2.53 -7.47
N ILE A 9 -8.26 -2.05 -8.67
CA ILE A 9 -7.07 -2.52 -9.38
C ILE A 9 -5.79 -2.20 -8.58
N GLY A 10 -5.70 -1.03 -7.96
CA GLY A 10 -4.57 -0.67 -7.11
C GLY A 10 -4.42 -1.60 -5.91
N ILE A 11 -5.52 -1.98 -5.27
CA ILE A 11 -5.53 -2.96 -4.18
C ILE A 11 -5.03 -4.32 -4.68
N LEU A 12 -5.57 -4.81 -5.80
CA LEU A 12 -5.15 -6.08 -6.40
C LEU A 12 -3.67 -6.09 -6.75
N ILE A 13 -3.17 -5.02 -7.39
CA ILE A 13 -1.75 -4.91 -7.74
C ILE A 13 -0.89 -4.90 -6.46
N GLY A 14 -1.30 -4.18 -5.42
CA GLY A 14 -0.59 -4.16 -4.14
C GLY A 14 -0.46 -5.55 -3.52
N LEU A 15 -1.56 -6.32 -3.48
CA LEU A 15 -1.55 -7.70 -2.98
C LEU A 15 -0.68 -8.63 -3.84
N VAL A 16 -0.73 -8.51 -5.16
CA VAL A 16 0.11 -9.31 -6.08
C VAL A 16 1.59 -8.98 -5.90
N LEU A 17 1.94 -7.71 -5.76
CA LEU A 17 3.31 -7.28 -5.52
C LEU A 17 3.84 -7.84 -4.20
N PHE A 18 3.03 -7.83 -3.15
CA PHE A 18 3.40 -8.40 -1.87
C PHE A 18 3.76 -9.88 -1.99
N GLY A 19 2.84 -10.70 -2.51
CA GLY A 19 3.09 -12.14 -2.67
C GLY A 19 4.25 -12.44 -3.61
N PHE A 20 4.44 -11.63 -4.66
CA PHE A 20 5.58 -11.77 -5.57
C PHE A 20 6.92 -11.47 -4.87
N PHE A 21 7.00 -10.40 -4.08
CA PHE A 21 8.24 -10.04 -3.40
C PHE A 21 8.55 -10.93 -2.20
N GLU A 22 7.52 -11.43 -1.50
CA GLU A 22 7.66 -12.46 -0.49
C GLU A 22 8.25 -13.75 -1.10
N PHE A 23 7.75 -14.17 -2.27
CA PHE A 23 8.30 -15.31 -3.01
C PHE A 23 9.79 -15.12 -3.37
N LEU A 24 10.23 -13.89 -3.63
CA LEU A 24 11.62 -13.55 -3.88
C LEU A 24 12.48 -13.47 -2.60
N GLY A 25 11.89 -13.64 -1.42
CA GLY A 25 12.58 -13.57 -0.13
C GLY A 25 13.05 -12.16 0.24
N LEU A 26 12.40 -11.12 -0.29
CA LEU A 26 12.71 -9.74 0.08
C LEU A 26 12.20 -9.41 1.48
N ASP A 27 12.95 -8.57 2.20
CA ASP A 27 12.52 -8.12 3.52
C ASP A 27 11.18 -7.35 3.46
N PRO A 28 10.20 -7.71 4.31
CA PRO A 28 8.84 -7.17 4.26
C PRO A 28 8.79 -5.63 4.34
N THR A 29 9.74 -5.00 5.02
CA THR A 29 9.79 -3.55 5.15
C THR A 29 10.02 -2.89 3.80
N TYR A 30 11.00 -3.39 3.04
CA TYR A 30 11.29 -2.88 1.71
C TYR A 30 10.19 -3.23 0.72
N VAL A 31 9.56 -4.40 0.86
CA VAL A 31 8.39 -4.79 0.07
C VAL A 31 7.25 -3.78 0.22
N GLY A 32 6.94 -3.37 1.46
CA GLY A 32 5.92 -2.37 1.74
C GLY A 32 6.23 -1.02 1.09
N ILE A 33 7.48 -0.56 1.19
CA ILE A 33 7.95 0.70 0.59
C ILE A 33 7.84 0.66 -0.94
N ILE A 34 8.43 -0.36 -1.57
CA ILE A 34 8.48 -0.49 -3.04
C ILE A 34 7.06 -0.58 -3.61
N SER A 35 6.21 -1.41 -3.00
CA SER A 35 4.82 -1.58 -3.43
C SER A 35 4.03 -0.27 -3.30
N ALA A 36 4.21 0.47 -2.20
CA ALA A 36 3.57 1.76 -1.98
C ALA A 36 3.99 2.80 -3.04
N VAL A 37 5.28 2.84 -3.41
CA VAL A 37 5.79 3.73 -4.47
C VAL A 37 5.18 3.37 -5.83
N ILE A 38 5.14 2.09 -6.19
CA ILE A 38 4.60 1.61 -7.47
C ILE A 38 3.10 1.92 -7.55
N VAL A 39 2.32 1.48 -6.56
CA VAL A 39 0.86 1.66 -6.53
C VAL A 39 0.50 3.15 -6.45
N GLY A 40 1.19 3.92 -5.61
CA GLY A 40 1.00 5.36 -5.49
C GLY A 40 1.23 6.08 -6.82
N THR A 41 2.36 5.79 -7.48
CA THR A 41 2.70 6.35 -8.80
C THR A 41 1.65 5.98 -9.86
N LEU A 42 1.22 4.71 -9.89
CA LEU A 42 0.19 4.23 -10.82
C LEU A 42 -1.13 4.98 -10.64
N ILE A 43 -1.57 5.17 -9.40
CA ILE A 43 -2.79 5.93 -9.08
C ILE A 43 -2.63 7.40 -9.46
N GLY A 44 -1.47 8.00 -9.16
CA GLY A 44 -1.15 9.38 -9.53
C GLY A 44 -1.23 9.65 -11.02
N LYS A 45 -0.61 8.79 -11.84
CA LYS A 45 -0.63 8.90 -13.31
C LYS A 45 -2.04 8.76 -13.89
N ASN A 46 -2.89 7.93 -13.30
CA ASN A 46 -4.19 7.60 -13.86
C ASN A 46 -5.32 8.54 -13.40
N ILE A 47 -5.34 8.96 -12.13
CA ILE A 47 -6.37 9.88 -11.61
C ILE A 47 -6.01 11.34 -11.87
N GLY A 48 -4.74 11.73 -11.70
CA GLY A 48 -4.31 13.13 -11.80
C GLY A 48 -4.52 13.91 -10.50
N LYS A 49 -5.00 15.16 -10.57
CA LYS A 49 -5.10 16.07 -9.42
C LYS A 49 -5.99 15.48 -8.31
N GLY A 50 -5.49 15.52 -7.07
CA GLY A 50 -6.20 14.96 -5.91
C GLY A 50 -6.10 13.43 -5.79
N SER A 51 -5.24 12.78 -6.57
CA SER A 51 -4.93 11.34 -6.49
C SER A 51 -4.34 10.89 -5.16
N GLY A 52 -3.71 11.79 -4.40
CA GLY A 52 -3.03 11.45 -3.14
C GLY A 52 -3.93 10.72 -2.14
N LYS A 53 -5.14 11.25 -1.85
CA LYS A 53 -6.07 10.60 -0.91
C LYS A 53 -6.47 9.19 -1.36
N TYR A 54 -6.61 9.00 -2.67
CA TYR A 54 -6.97 7.71 -3.26
C TYR A 54 -5.83 6.70 -3.14
N ALA A 55 -4.58 7.15 -3.37
CA ALA A 55 -3.40 6.33 -3.16
C ALA A 55 -3.22 5.95 -1.69
N PHE A 56 -3.38 6.92 -0.78
CA PHE A 56 -3.35 6.69 0.66
C PHE A 56 -4.32 5.58 1.07
N PHE A 57 -5.61 5.71 0.73
CA PHE A 57 -6.61 4.70 1.10
C PHE A 57 -6.36 3.36 0.44
N THR A 58 -5.97 3.33 -0.84
CA THR A 58 -5.69 2.06 -1.54
C THR A 58 -4.56 1.31 -0.86
N ILE A 59 -3.47 2.01 -0.51
CA ILE A 59 -2.30 1.42 0.13
C ILE A 59 -2.61 0.97 1.54
N PHE A 60 -3.32 1.80 2.30
CA PHE A 60 -3.79 1.45 3.62
C PHE A 60 -4.61 0.15 3.58
N THR A 61 -5.56 0.07 2.64
CA THR A 61 -6.45 -1.08 2.52
C THR A 61 -5.73 -2.36 2.15
N TYR A 62 -4.87 -2.37 1.13
CA TYR A 62 -4.22 -3.62 0.75
C TYR A 62 -3.24 -4.12 1.81
N ASN A 63 -2.50 -3.22 2.49
CA ASN A 63 -1.60 -3.65 3.57
C ASN A 63 -2.39 -4.16 4.78
N LEU A 64 -3.57 -3.57 5.07
CA LEU A 64 -4.43 -4.07 6.14
C LEU A 64 -4.95 -5.47 5.83
N ILE A 65 -5.42 -5.70 4.60
CA ILE A 65 -5.85 -7.02 4.14
C ILE A 65 -4.71 -8.01 4.27
N ASP A 66 -3.52 -7.63 3.80
CA ASP A 66 -2.34 -8.47 3.83
C ASP A 66 -1.96 -8.91 5.25
N TRP A 67 -1.88 -7.97 6.20
CA TRP A 67 -1.63 -8.33 7.61
C TRP A 67 -2.72 -9.21 8.21
N ILE A 68 -3.99 -9.00 7.86
CA ILE A 68 -5.08 -9.90 8.27
C ILE A 68 -4.84 -11.31 7.71
N LEU A 69 -4.42 -11.44 6.45
CA LEU A 69 -4.10 -12.74 5.86
C LEU A 69 -2.92 -13.40 6.57
N VAL A 70 -1.86 -12.64 6.89
CA VAL A 70 -0.72 -13.15 7.67
C VAL A 70 -1.17 -13.70 9.01
N PHE A 71 -1.98 -12.95 9.78
CA PHE A 71 -2.49 -13.39 11.08
C PHE A 71 -3.35 -14.66 10.98
N LEU A 72 -4.15 -14.81 9.92
CA LEU A 72 -5.08 -15.92 9.78
C LEU A 72 -4.45 -17.18 9.17
N PHE A 73 -3.48 -17.04 8.28
CA PHE A 73 -3.00 -18.14 7.45
C PHE A 73 -1.59 -18.63 7.79
N THR A 74 -0.75 -17.84 8.46
CA THR A 74 0.61 -18.27 8.84
C THR A 74 0.65 -18.89 10.24
N SER A 75 1.63 -19.76 10.49
CA SER A 75 1.87 -20.33 11.82
C SER A 75 2.19 -19.23 12.83
N ASP A 76 3.05 -18.30 12.45
CA ASP A 76 3.53 -17.22 13.32
C ASP A 76 2.41 -16.24 13.65
N GLY A 77 1.57 -15.92 12.66
CA GLY A 77 0.36 -15.12 12.85
C GLY A 77 -0.63 -15.76 13.82
N LYS A 78 -0.89 -17.06 13.67
CA LYS A 78 -1.76 -17.81 14.59
C LYS A 78 -1.18 -17.87 16.01
N LEU A 79 0.13 -18.08 16.14
CA LEU A 79 0.82 -18.05 17.43
C LEU A 79 0.69 -16.67 18.07
N ALA A 80 0.94 -15.59 17.32
CA ALA A 80 0.79 -14.22 17.83
C ALA A 80 -0.63 -13.95 18.37
N LEU A 81 -1.67 -14.44 17.67
CA LEU A 81 -3.05 -14.32 18.14
C LEU A 81 -3.35 -15.14 19.40
N GLN A 82 -2.72 -16.30 19.57
CA GLN A 82 -2.91 -17.18 20.73
C GLN A 82 -2.24 -16.65 22.01
N TYR A 83 -1.08 -16.00 21.89
CA TYR A 83 -0.35 -15.45 23.04
C TYR A 83 -1.13 -14.34 23.77
N GLY A 84 -1.98 -13.60 23.05
CA GLY A 84 -2.86 -12.58 23.63
C GLY A 84 -2.16 -11.48 24.43
N GLY A 85 -2.94 -10.65 25.13
CA GLY A 85 -2.42 -9.66 26.08
C GLY A 85 -1.74 -8.44 25.46
N ILE A 86 -0.85 -7.79 26.23
CA ILE A 86 -0.23 -6.49 25.91
C ILE A 86 0.68 -6.59 24.68
N ALA A 87 1.37 -7.73 24.50
CA ALA A 87 2.27 -7.96 23.37
C ALA A 87 1.52 -7.94 22.02
N LEU A 88 0.33 -8.54 21.96
CA LEU A 88 -0.51 -8.52 20.76
C LEU A 88 -0.98 -7.09 20.43
N SER A 89 -1.40 -6.33 21.44
CA SER A 89 -1.79 -4.92 21.25
C SER A 89 -0.63 -4.05 20.75
N ALA A 90 0.58 -4.25 21.29
CA ALA A 90 1.77 -3.56 20.83
C ALA A 90 2.14 -3.92 19.38
N LEU A 91 2.04 -5.21 19.01
CA LEU A 91 2.25 -5.67 17.65
C LEU A 91 1.24 -5.05 16.67
N ILE A 92 -0.05 -5.06 17.01
CA ILE A 92 -1.10 -4.44 16.18
C ILE A 92 -0.83 -2.94 16.02
N GLY A 93 -0.46 -2.25 17.10
CA GLY A 93 -0.10 -0.83 17.06
C GLY A 93 1.09 -0.57 16.13
N PHE A 94 2.14 -1.37 16.23
CA PHE A 94 3.31 -1.29 15.35
C PHE A 94 2.92 -1.52 13.88
N VAL A 95 2.15 -2.56 13.59
CA VAL A 95 1.65 -2.86 12.25
C VAL A 95 0.85 -1.68 11.68
N LEU A 96 -0.07 -1.11 12.45
CA LEU A 96 -0.87 0.04 12.00
C LEU A 96 -0.01 1.28 11.71
N ILE A 97 1.02 1.53 12.52
CA ILE A 97 1.98 2.61 12.28
C ILE A 97 2.72 2.38 10.95
N MET A 98 3.20 1.17 10.69
CA MET A 98 3.89 0.83 9.44
C MET A 98 2.96 0.97 8.22
N ILE A 99 1.73 0.46 8.29
CA ILE A 99 0.70 0.63 7.25
C ILE A 99 0.47 2.12 6.96
N PHE A 100 0.40 2.94 8.00
CA PHE A 100 0.24 4.38 7.88
C PHE A 100 1.43 5.04 7.17
N PHE A 101 2.66 4.66 7.52
CA PHE A 101 3.87 5.14 6.85
C PHE A 101 3.90 4.77 5.37
N TYR A 102 3.59 3.53 5.00
CA TYR A 102 3.49 3.13 3.60
C TYR A 102 2.43 3.93 2.83
N SER A 103 1.30 4.21 3.49
CA SER A 103 0.24 5.02 2.90
C SER A 103 0.68 6.46 2.64
N ILE A 104 1.50 7.06 3.52
CA ILE A 104 2.14 8.37 3.30
C ILE A 104 3.10 8.31 2.10
N ILE A 105 3.94 7.28 2.02
CA ILE A 105 4.91 7.12 0.93
C ILE A 105 4.19 7.11 -0.42
N GLY A 106 3.14 6.31 -0.56
CA GLY A 106 2.40 6.27 -1.82
C GLY A 106 1.52 7.48 -2.08
N PHE A 107 1.06 8.20 -1.03
CA PHE A 107 0.47 9.53 -1.19
C PHE A 107 1.45 10.48 -1.91
N PHE A 108 2.71 10.52 -1.45
CA PHE A 108 3.74 11.33 -2.09
C PHE A 108 4.06 10.83 -3.51
N GLY A 109 4.15 9.52 -3.73
CA GLY A 109 4.31 8.93 -5.06
C GLY A 109 3.21 9.38 -6.03
N ALA A 110 1.95 9.36 -5.59
CA ALA A 110 0.83 9.83 -6.37
C ALA A 110 0.87 11.34 -6.64
N PHE A 111 1.25 12.13 -5.63
CA PHE A 111 1.40 13.57 -5.76
C PHE A 111 2.46 13.96 -6.79
N VAL A 112 3.64 13.34 -6.73
CA VAL A 112 4.73 13.58 -7.68
C VAL A 112 4.31 13.15 -9.09
N ALA A 113 3.77 11.95 -9.23
CA ALA A 113 3.36 11.42 -10.54
C ALA A 113 2.25 12.22 -11.21
N SER A 114 1.27 12.70 -10.43
CA SER A 114 0.20 13.55 -10.95
C SER A 114 0.70 14.95 -11.33
N SER A 115 1.65 15.51 -10.56
CA SER A 115 2.26 16.80 -10.85
C SER A 115 3.10 16.77 -12.13
N LEU A 116 3.93 15.72 -12.29
CA LEU A 116 4.74 15.53 -13.51
C LEU A 116 3.87 15.34 -14.75
N LYS A 117 2.76 14.58 -14.64
CA LYS A 117 1.82 14.41 -15.76
C LYS A 117 1.19 15.74 -16.17
N ARG A 118 0.83 16.57 -15.22
CA ARG A 118 0.25 17.90 -15.49
C ARG A 118 1.27 18.80 -16.19
N ASN A 119 2.49 18.90 -15.68
CA ASN A 119 3.53 19.72 -16.33
C ASN A 119 3.77 19.30 -17.78
N LYS A 120 3.79 17.99 -18.08
CA LYS A 120 3.90 17.49 -19.46
C LYS A 120 2.69 17.80 -20.35
N GLN A 121 1.49 17.96 -19.78
CA GLN A 121 0.32 18.40 -20.54
C GLN A 121 0.36 19.92 -20.80
N ASP A 122 0.90 20.68 -19.86
CA ASP A 122 1.02 22.14 -19.96
C ASP A 122 2.17 22.56 -20.91
N GLU A 123 3.26 21.78 -20.99
CA GLU A 123 4.39 21.97 -21.94
C GLU A 123 4.11 21.45 -23.36
N GLY A 124 2.99 20.77 -23.58
CA GLY A 124 2.56 20.25 -24.88
C GLY A 124 1.65 21.19 -25.68
N LEU A 125 1.54 22.45 -25.24
CA LEU A 125 0.90 23.59 -25.90
C LEU A 125 1.97 24.57 -26.39
#